data_AF-A0A0J7P5R8-F1
#
_entry.id   AF-A0A0J7P5R8-F1
#
_cell.length_a   1.000
_cell.length_b   1.000
_cell.length_c   1.000
_cell.angle_alpha   90.00
_cell.angle_beta   90.00
_cell.angle_gamma   90.00
#
_symmetry.space_group_name_H-M   'P 1'
#
loop_
_entity.id
_entity.type
_entity.pdbx_description
1 polymer ?
#
loop_
_entity_poly.entity_id
_entity_poly.type
_entity_poly.pdbx_seq_one_letter_code
_entity_poly.pdbx_strand_id
1 'polypeptide(L)'
;MLYKAIQGEPIASPASVIERRDEPSTSEYRRGERVPSQEKTEYTGPPTPCPAKVEYATPVFAKNYQGVWRYVVQIPYEGYFTQTIELTRCM
;
A
#
# COMPACT_ATOMS: atom_id res chain seq x y z
N MET A 1 3.30 -35.03 -12.08
CA MET A 1 4.54 -34.89 -11.29
C MET A 1 4.55 -33.49 -10.73
N LEU A 2 4.05 -33.36 -9.52
CA LEU A 2 3.63 -32.11 -8.90
C LEU A 2 4.57 -31.81 -7.72
N TYR A 3 5.88 -31.83 -7.94
CA TYR A 3 6.89 -31.61 -6.89
C TYR A 3 8.28 -31.51 -7.52
N LYS A 4 8.70 -30.31 -7.94
CA LYS A 4 10.11 -29.86 -8.03
C LYS A 4 10.20 -28.45 -8.64
N ALA A 5 9.84 -27.45 -7.86
CA ALA A 5 10.14 -26.05 -8.19
C ALA A 5 10.45 -25.22 -6.93
N ILE A 6 11.04 -25.87 -5.92
CA ILE A 6 11.51 -25.24 -4.68
C ILE A 6 12.98 -25.63 -4.54
N GLN A 7 13.88 -24.82 -5.11
CA GLN A 7 15.29 -24.67 -4.71
C GLN A 7 15.93 -23.69 -5.68
N GLY A 8 16.17 -22.47 -5.21
CA GLY A 8 16.94 -21.47 -5.95
C GLY A 8 18.39 -21.91 -6.09
N GLU A 9 18.93 -21.72 -7.28
CA GLU A 9 20.36 -21.49 -7.49
C GLU A 9 20.55 -20.44 -8.62
N PRO A 10 21.61 -19.62 -8.53
CA PRO A 10 21.80 -18.44 -9.36
C PRO A 10 22.48 -18.79 -10.69
N ILE A 11 21.95 -18.26 -11.80
CA ILE A 11 22.64 -18.34 -13.09
C ILE A 11 23.47 -17.07 -13.25
N ALA A 12 24.78 -17.26 -13.24
CA ALA A 12 25.79 -16.26 -13.50
C ALA A 12 25.63 -15.63 -14.89
N SER A 13 25.81 -14.31 -14.93
CA SER A 13 25.97 -13.43 -16.10
C SER A 13 27.15 -13.86 -16.99
N PRO A 14 27.27 -13.38 -18.26
CA PRO A 14 27.78 -12.01 -18.48
C PRO A 14 27.26 -11.29 -19.74
N ALA A 15 27.66 -10.01 -19.82
CA ALA A 15 27.74 -9.12 -21.01
C ALA A 15 26.68 -8.02 -21.14
N SER A 16 26.96 -6.85 -20.57
CA SER A 16 27.37 -5.69 -21.38
C SER A 16 27.88 -4.56 -20.48
N VAL A 17 29.06 -4.11 -20.84
CA VAL A 17 29.80 -2.98 -20.27
C VAL A 17 29.16 -1.70 -20.79
N ILE A 18 28.65 -0.84 -19.89
CA ILE A 18 28.56 0.60 -20.11
C ILE A 18 29.09 1.27 -18.83
N GLU A 19 30.26 1.89 -18.96
CA GLU A 19 30.95 2.62 -17.92
C GLU A 19 30.29 3.99 -17.62
N ARG A 20 30.09 4.19 -16.32
CA ARG A 20 29.92 5.40 -15.50
C ARG A 20 30.27 6.76 -16.13
N ARG A 21 29.40 7.75 -15.95
CA ARG A 21 29.76 9.19 -15.94
C ARG A 21 28.86 10.01 -14.99
N ASP A 22 29.52 10.81 -14.14
CA ASP A 22 29.07 11.78 -13.13
C ASP A 22 27.98 12.80 -13.55
N GLU A 23 26.99 13.08 -12.68
CA GLU A 23 26.66 14.39 -12.03
C GLU A 23 25.34 14.30 -11.21
N PRO A 24 25.14 15.10 -10.14
CA PRO A 24 24.01 15.03 -9.21
C PRO A 24 22.82 15.88 -9.68
N SER A 25 21.67 15.26 -9.91
CA SER A 25 20.41 15.99 -10.07
C SER A 25 19.76 16.25 -8.71
N THR A 26 19.94 17.47 -8.25
CA THR A 26 19.14 18.14 -7.22
C THR A 26 17.63 18.11 -7.54
N SER A 27 16.81 18.14 -6.49
CA SER A 27 15.35 18.38 -6.46
C SER A 27 14.49 17.32 -7.17
N GLU A 28 13.59 16.59 -6.52
CA GLU A 28 12.29 17.10 -6.05
C GLU A 28 11.76 16.29 -4.84
N TYR A 29 12.10 16.71 -3.62
CA TYR A 29 11.20 16.50 -2.48
C TYR A 29 10.10 17.57 -2.56
N ARG A 30 8.93 17.21 -3.12
CA ARG A 30 7.59 17.85 -3.03
C ARG A 30 6.92 17.98 -4.41
N ARG A 31 6.07 17.01 -4.77
CA ARG A 31 4.73 17.33 -5.30
C ARG A 31 3.81 16.10 -5.33
N GLY A 32 2.83 16.12 -4.43
CA GLY A 32 1.53 15.43 -4.51
C GLY A 32 1.45 14.13 -5.29
N GLU A 33 1.60 13.01 -4.58
CA GLU A 33 1.06 11.74 -5.02
C GLU A 33 -0.45 11.91 -5.18
N ARG A 34 -0.92 11.77 -6.43
CA ARG A 34 -2.31 11.97 -6.82
C ARG A 34 -3.19 11.05 -5.97
N VAL A 35 -4.05 11.65 -5.15
CA VAL A 35 -5.25 10.97 -4.67
C VAL A 35 -5.98 10.48 -5.92
N PRO A 36 -6.24 9.17 -6.11
CA PRO A 36 -7.05 8.72 -7.22
C PRO A 36 -8.39 9.44 -7.09
N SER A 37 -8.77 10.17 -8.14
CA SER A 37 -10.06 10.85 -8.22
C SER A 37 -11.14 9.86 -7.83
N GLN A 38 -11.78 10.10 -6.68
CA GLN A 38 -12.83 9.24 -6.19
C GLN A 38 -13.98 9.29 -7.18
N GLU A 39 -14.02 8.33 -8.10
CA GLU A 39 -15.23 8.06 -8.87
C GLU A 39 -16.36 7.87 -7.86
N LYS A 40 -17.43 8.64 -8.07
CA LYS A 40 -18.58 8.72 -7.18
C LYS A 40 -19.25 7.34 -7.20
N THR A 41 -18.84 6.49 -6.27
CA THR A 41 -19.31 5.12 -6.15
C THR A 41 -20.74 5.22 -5.62
N GLU A 42 -21.72 5.17 -6.50
CA GLU A 42 -23.13 5.22 -6.14
C GLU A 42 -23.47 3.99 -5.29
N TYR A 43 -23.96 4.24 -4.07
CA TYR A 43 -24.37 3.20 -3.16
C TYR A 43 -25.64 2.50 -3.71
N THR A 44 -25.49 1.25 -4.13
CA THR A 44 -26.54 0.42 -4.75
C THR A 44 -27.31 -0.43 -3.73
N GLY A 45 -27.05 -0.25 -2.43
CA GLY A 45 -27.67 -1.01 -1.35
C GLY A 45 -29.08 -0.51 -0.96
N PRO A 46 -29.77 -1.21 -0.05
CA PRO A 46 -31.06 -0.78 0.46
C PRO A 46 -30.94 0.61 1.12
N PRO A 47 -31.98 1.46 1.05
CA PRO A 47 -31.91 2.81 1.57
C PRO A 47 -31.58 2.81 3.08
N THR A 48 -30.40 3.31 3.43
CA THR A 48 -30.03 3.57 4.83
C THR A 48 -30.52 4.96 5.24
N PRO A 49 -30.93 5.18 6.51
CA PRO A 49 -31.36 6.50 6.98
C PRO A 49 -30.32 7.60 6.78
N CYS A 50 -29.04 7.23 6.78
CA CYS A 50 -27.91 8.10 6.51
C CYS A 50 -27.06 7.50 5.38
N PRO A 51 -26.79 8.24 4.28
CA PRO A 51 -25.84 7.81 3.27
C PRO A 51 -24.44 7.64 3.87
N ALA A 52 -23.84 6.47 3.68
CA ALA A 52 -22.50 6.16 4.15
C ALA A 52 -21.70 5.43 3.07
N LYS A 53 -20.39 5.66 3.05
CA LYS A 53 -19.44 4.98 2.18
C LYS A 53 -18.58 4.01 2.99
N VAL A 54 -18.44 2.79 2.49
CA VAL A 54 -17.51 1.80 3.02
C VAL A 54 -16.19 1.88 2.24
N GLU A 55 -15.07 1.92 2.94
CA GLU A 55 -13.72 1.97 2.38
C GLU A 55 -12.81 1.01 3.16
N TYR A 56 -12.10 0.12 2.46
CA TYR A 56 -11.09 -0.73 3.09
C TYR A 56 -9.73 -0.03 3.09
N ALA A 57 -9.10 0.07 4.27
CA ALA A 57 -7.82 0.75 4.44
C ALA A 57 -6.83 -0.08 5.24
N THR A 58 -5.54 0.12 4.97
CA THR A 58 -4.40 -0.48 5.70
C THR A 58 -3.57 0.61 6.38
N PRO A 59 -4.09 1.24 7.45
CA PRO A 59 -3.42 2.36 8.09
C PRO A 59 -2.09 1.92 8.71
N VAL A 60 -1.07 2.76 8.60
CA VAL A 60 0.23 2.61 9.30
C VAL A 60 0.22 3.33 10.64
N PHE A 61 -0.67 4.32 10.79
CA PHE A 61 -0.72 5.21 11.94
C PHE A 61 -2.16 5.62 12.25
N ALA A 62 -2.56 5.53 13.51
CA ALA A 62 -3.92 5.83 13.96
C ALA A 62 -3.95 6.28 15.42
N LYS A 63 -5.06 6.89 15.86
CA LYS A 63 -5.30 7.18 17.28
C LYS A 63 -5.87 5.95 17.99
N ASN A 64 -5.38 5.68 19.19
CA ASN A 64 -5.98 4.69 20.07
C ASN A 64 -7.25 5.24 20.76
N TYR A 65 -7.91 4.43 21.58
CA TYR A 65 -9.11 4.81 22.34
C TYR A 65 -8.90 5.99 23.31
N GLN A 66 -7.66 6.30 23.68
CA GLN A 66 -7.29 7.44 24.53
C GLN A 66 -6.97 8.70 23.69
N GLY A 67 -7.11 8.64 22.36
CA GLY A 67 -6.78 9.74 21.45
C GLY A 67 -5.28 9.91 21.15
N VAL A 68 -4.44 9.00 21.63
CA VAL A 68 -2.98 9.04 21.42
C VAL A 68 -2.64 8.35 20.11
N TRP A 69 -1.81 9.01 19.29
CA TRP A 69 -1.33 8.44 18.04
C TRP A 69 -0.35 7.28 18.27
N ARG A 70 -0.54 6.18 17.54
CA ARG A 70 0.27 4.96 17.61
C ARG A 70 0.42 4.35 16.22
N TYR A 71 1.54 3.64 16.04
CA TYR A 71 1.76 2.84 14.84
C TYR A 71 0.90 1.58 14.89
N VAL A 72 0.26 1.30 13.76
CA VAL A 72 -0.46 0.06 13.50
C VAL A 72 0.56 -0.96 13.02
N VAL A 73 0.47 -2.19 13.50
CA VAL A 73 1.49 -3.21 13.21
C VAL A 73 1.35 -3.64 11.76
N GLN A 74 2.43 -3.51 11.00
CA GLN A 74 2.53 -4.00 9.63
C GLN A 74 3.85 -4.74 9.46
N ILE A 75 3.77 -6.03 9.13
CA ILE A 75 4.93 -6.90 8.88
C ILE A 75 4.75 -7.55 7.50
N PRO A 76 4.77 -6.76 6.41
CA PRO A 76 4.57 -7.29 5.06
C PRO A 76 5.77 -8.10 4.57
N TYR A 77 6.99 -7.73 4.96
CA TYR A 77 8.22 -8.34 4.44
C TYR A 77 8.60 -9.66 5.12
N GLU A 78 8.22 -9.84 6.39
CA GLU A 78 8.43 -11.12 7.09
C GLU A 78 7.22 -12.07 6.93
N GLY A 79 6.23 -11.67 6.12
CA GLY A 79 5.34 -12.59 5.42
C GLY A 79 4.01 -12.96 6.06
N TYR A 80 3.58 -12.37 7.19
CA TYR A 80 2.41 -12.92 7.92
C TYR A 80 1.44 -11.94 8.58
N PHE A 81 1.69 -10.63 8.60
CA PHE A 81 0.78 -9.73 9.32
C PHE A 81 0.56 -8.39 8.63
N THR A 82 -0.57 -8.30 7.93
CA THR A 82 -1.14 -7.04 7.46
C THR A 82 -2.49 -6.83 8.14
N GLN A 83 -2.77 -5.58 8.52
CA GLN A 83 -4.03 -5.21 9.16
C GLN A 83 -4.84 -4.35 8.20
N THR A 84 -6.01 -4.85 7.82
CA THR A 84 -6.99 -4.13 6.99
C THR A 84 -8.21 -3.84 7.84
N ILE A 85 -8.73 -2.62 7.75
CA ILE A 85 -9.94 -2.20 8.44
C ILE A 85 -11.00 -1.75 7.44
N GLU A 86 -12.25 -2.04 7.76
CA GLU A 86 -13.41 -1.50 7.07
C GLU A 86 -13.78 -0.15 7.72
N LEU A 87 -13.66 0.92 6.95
CA LEU A 87 -14.02 2.27 7.37
C LEU A 87 -15.37 2.64 6.77
N THR A 88 -16.38 2.81 7.63
CA THR A 88 -17.67 3.36 7.24
C THR A 88 -17.72 4.83 7.59
N ARG A 89 -17.80 5.70 6.58
CA ARG A 89 -17.85 7.16 6.73
C ARG A 89 -19.19 7.70 6.27
N CYS A 90 -19.78 8.62 7.02
CA CYS A 90 -20.92 9.38 6.53
C CYS A 90 -20.52 10.17 5.28
N MET A 91 -21.41 10.19 4.28
CA MET A 91 -21.26 11.04 3.09
C MET A 91 -21.71 12.48 3.36
#